data_AF-A0A942NZE6-F1
#
_entry.id   AF-A0A942NZE6-F1
#
_cell.length_a   1.000
_cell.length_b   1.000
_cell.length_c   1.000
_cell.angle_alpha   90.00
_cell.angle_beta   90.00
_cell.angle_gamma   90.00
#
_symmetry.space_group_name_H-M   'P 1'
#
loop_
_entity.id
_entity.type
_entity.pdbx_description
1 polymer ?
#
loop_
_entity_poly.entity_id
_entity_poly.type
_entity_poly.pdbx_seq_one_letter_code
_entity_poly.pdbx_strand_id
1 'polypeptide(L)'
;MNEFNPIQLKPDTHLVAEAQKEYKRLGSIKIKRGHSLFAFNMTKVHLRKVDLKKEAILDINGNVITRSKVFQEPDTIFMPALNAKNALKKILKSFIKTQNQTS
;
A
#
# COMPACT_ATOMS: atom_id res chain seq x y z
N MET A 1 -40.15 32.59 5.23
CA MET A 1 -39.36 31.57 4.50
C MET A 1 -37.94 31.71 5.01
N ASN A 2 -37.39 30.69 5.69
CA ASN A 2 -36.02 30.74 6.21
C ASN A 2 -35.06 30.20 5.15
N GLU A 3 -34.12 31.05 4.72
CA GLU A 3 -33.08 30.69 3.77
C GLU A 3 -32.04 29.79 4.45
N PHE A 4 -31.88 28.56 3.93
CA PHE A 4 -30.78 27.67 4.32
C PHE A 4 -29.50 28.16 3.65
N ASN A 5 -28.54 28.62 4.45
CA ASN A 5 -27.20 28.97 3.98
C ASN A 5 -26.23 27.80 4.28
N PRO A 6 -25.73 27.05 3.29
CA PRO A 6 -24.82 25.95 3.55
C PRO A 6 -23.45 26.50 3.98
N ILE A 7 -23.05 26.19 5.21
CA ILE A 7 -21.71 26.49 5.73
C ILE A 7 -20.70 25.75 4.83
N GLN A 8 -20.00 26.50 3.96
CA GLN A 8 -18.90 25.97 3.17
C GLN A 8 -17.70 25.74 4.10
N LEU A 9 -17.63 24.56 4.73
CA LEU A 9 -16.41 24.08 5.38
C LEU A 9 -15.34 23.90 4.30
N LYS A 10 -14.49 24.91 4.12
CA LYS A 10 -13.24 24.74 3.38
C LYS A 10 -12.33 23.85 4.24
N PRO A 11 -11.86 22.70 3.74
CA PRO A 11 -10.94 21.87 4.52
C PRO A 11 -9.67 22.69 4.79
N ASP A 12 -9.25 22.74 6.06
CA ASP A 12 -8.04 23.44 6.47
C ASP A 12 -6.86 22.94 5.64
N THR A 13 -6.31 23.84 4.82
CA THR A 13 -5.25 23.56 3.85
C THR A 13 -4.01 22.93 4.50
N HIS A 14 -3.78 23.22 5.79
CA HIS A 14 -2.73 22.63 6.60
C HIS A 14 -2.93 21.13 6.87
N LEU A 15 -4.14 20.69 7.23
CA LEU A 15 -4.46 19.27 7.47
C LEU A 15 -4.31 18.45 6.19
N VAL A 16 -4.76 19.00 5.06
CA VAL A 16 -4.64 18.36 3.74
C VAL A 16 -3.17 18.21 3.33
N ALA A 17 -2.35 19.23 3.57
CA ALA A 17 -0.92 19.19 3.22
C ALA A 17 -0.12 18.23 4.10
N GLU A 18 -0.45 18.10 5.38
CA GLU A 18 0.18 17.15 6.29
C GLU A 18 -0.23 15.71 5.99
N ALA A 19 -1.52 15.45 5.76
CA ALA A 19 -1.99 14.15 5.29
C ALA A 19 -1.31 13.77 3.96
N GLN A 20 -1.23 14.70 3.00
CA GLN A 20 -0.52 14.48 1.73
C GLN A 20 0.99 14.23 1.90
N LYS A 21 1.63 14.81 2.92
CA LYS A 21 3.03 14.52 3.29
C LYS A 21 3.19 13.14 3.92
N GLU A 22 2.21 12.66 4.68
CA GLU A 22 2.23 11.32 5.28
C GLU A 22 1.99 10.23 4.23
N TYR A 23 1.15 10.49 3.22
CA TYR A 23 0.98 9.64 2.03
C TYR A 23 2.16 9.65 1.06
N LYS A 24 3.22 10.43 1.35
CA LYS A 24 4.36 10.66 0.45
C LYS A 24 5.28 9.42 0.43
N ARG A 25 4.78 8.36 -0.23
CA ARG A 25 5.48 7.11 -0.59
C ARG A 25 6.17 6.40 0.57
N LEU A 26 5.38 5.64 1.33
CA LEU A 26 5.86 4.66 2.32
C LEU A 26 6.66 3.50 1.71
N GLY A 27 6.67 3.35 0.38
CA GLY A 27 7.57 2.45 -0.32
C GLY A 27 7.16 2.20 -1.77
N SER A 28 8.10 1.73 -2.59
CA SER A 28 7.85 1.20 -3.92
C SER A 28 8.28 -0.26 -3.97
N ILE A 29 7.35 -1.16 -4.25
CA ILE A 29 7.66 -2.59 -4.39
C ILE A 29 7.84 -2.91 -5.87
N LYS A 30 9.06 -3.29 -6.26
CA LYS A 30 9.33 -3.80 -7.61
C LYS A 30 8.85 -5.24 -7.71
N ILE A 31 7.76 -5.48 -8.43
CA ILE A 31 7.23 -6.81 -8.69
C ILE A 31 7.89 -7.36 -9.95
N LYS A 32 8.56 -8.51 -9.83
CA LYS A 32 9.15 -9.21 -10.99
C LYS A 32 8.06 -9.82 -11.86
N ARG A 33 8.32 -9.96 -13.17
CA ARG A 33 7.40 -10.64 -14.09
C ARG A 33 7.03 -12.04 -13.55
N GLY A 34 5.76 -12.40 -13.66
CA GLY A 34 5.21 -13.66 -13.15
C GLY A 34 4.98 -13.70 -11.62
N HIS A 35 5.39 -12.69 -10.87
CA HIS A 35 5.07 -12.60 -9.44
C HIS A 35 3.77 -11.82 -9.21
N SER A 36 3.07 -12.19 -8.14
CA SER A 36 1.95 -11.42 -7.59
C SER A 36 2.37 -10.75 -6.28
N LEU A 37 1.68 -9.67 -5.91
CA LEU A 37 1.82 -9.07 -4.59
C LEU A 37 0.91 -9.80 -3.61
N PHE A 38 1.44 -10.14 -2.44
CA PHE A 38 0.70 -10.72 -1.32
C PHE A 38 0.73 -9.78 -0.12
N ALA A 39 -0.37 -9.73 0.62
CA ALA A 39 -0.52 -9.00 1.86
C ALA A 39 -0.74 -9.99 3.00
N PHE A 40 0.07 -9.86 4.05
CA PHE A 40 -0.05 -10.65 5.27
C PHE A 40 -0.39 -9.74 6.44
N ASN A 41 -1.59 -9.88 6.98
CA ASN A 41 -1.99 -9.16 8.18
C ASN A 41 -1.46 -9.90 9.42
N MET A 42 -0.61 -9.24 10.20
CA MET A 42 0.05 -9.84 11.37
C MET A 42 -0.95 -10.14 12.49
N THR A 43 -1.93 -9.26 12.69
CA THR A 43 -2.93 -9.36 13.75
C THR A 43 -3.93 -10.48 13.50
N LYS A 44 -4.41 -10.62 12.26
CA LYS A 44 -5.38 -11.65 11.83
C LYS A 44 -4.73 -12.94 11.36
N VAL A 45 -3.40 -12.99 11.26
CA VAL A 45 -2.61 -14.10 10.70
C VAL A 45 -3.17 -14.56 9.35
N HIS A 46 -3.50 -13.58 8.50
CA HIS A 46 -4.20 -13.84 7.23
C HIS A 46 -3.34 -13.42 6.05
N LEU A 47 -3.09 -14.36 5.13
CA LEU A 47 -2.37 -14.13 3.88
C LEU A 47 -3.36 -14.07 2.71
N ARG A 48 -3.33 -12.97 1.96
CA ARG A 48 -4.14 -12.81 0.74
C ARG A 48 -3.32 -12.30 -0.43
N LYS A 49 -3.77 -12.62 -1.64
CA LYS A 49 -3.26 -12.00 -2.86
C LYS A 49 -3.87 -10.60 -2.99
N VAL A 50 -3.06 -9.65 -3.44
CA VAL A 50 -3.49 -8.26 -3.61
C VAL A 50 -3.81 -8.00 -5.08
N ASP A 51 -4.99 -7.47 -5.34
CA ASP A 51 -5.37 -6.98 -6.66
C ASP A 51 -4.85 -5.55 -6.85
N LEU A 52 -3.95 -5.41 -7.82
CA LEU A 52 -3.31 -4.14 -8.13
C LEU A 52 -4.20 -3.33 -9.07
N LYS A 53 -4.68 -2.17 -8.61
CA LYS A 53 -5.35 -1.23 -9.51
C LYS A 53 -4.29 -0.57 -10.38
N LYS A 54 -4.37 -0.80 -11.69
CA LYS A 54 -3.51 -0.14 -12.68
C LYS A 54 -4.08 1.21 -13.04
N GLU A 55 -3.27 2.24 -12.93
CA GLU A 55 -3.58 3.60 -13.34
C GLU A 55 -2.61 4.01 -14.44
N ALA A 56 -3.13 4.53 -15.54
CA ALA A 56 -2.34 5.17 -16.58
C ALA A 56 -2.15 6.65 -16.20
N ILE A 57 -0.92 7.13 -16.25
CA ILE A 57 -0.53 8.49 -15.87
C ILE A 57 0.38 9.02 -16.98
N LEU A 58 0.18 10.26 -17.39
CA LEU A 58 1.08 10.93 -18.33
C LEU A 58 2.33 11.42 -17.60
N ASP A 59 3.50 11.17 -18.19
CA ASP A 59 4.75 11.76 -17.74
C ASP A 59 4.89 13.20 -18.28
N ILE A 60 5.92 13.91 -17.80
CA ILE A 60 6.22 15.29 -18.20
C ILE A 60 6.56 15.41 -19.70
N ASN A 61 6.87 14.31 -20.37
CA ASN A 61 7.19 14.22 -21.80
C ASN A 61 5.99 13.75 -22.63
N GLY A 62 4.81 13.57 -22.01
CA GLY A 62 3.59 13.09 -22.67
C GLY A 62 3.51 11.56 -22.86
N ASN A 63 4.44 10.78 -22.32
CA ASN A 63 4.38 9.32 -22.40
C ASN A 63 3.40 8.75 -21.37
N VAL A 64 2.67 7.71 -21.74
CA VAL A 64 1.79 6.98 -20.82
C VAL A 64 2.61 6.01 -19.97
N ILE A 65 2.66 6.26 -18.67
CA ILE A 65 3.24 5.37 -17.66
C ILE A 65 2.12 4.65 -16.91
N THR A 66 2.24 3.33 -16.77
CA THR A 66 1.35 2.56 -15.89
C THR A 66 1.93 2.48 -14.49
N ARG A 67 1.15 2.86 -13.47
CA ARG A 67 1.47 2.67 -12.05
C ARG A 67 0.41 1.80 -11.41
N SER A 68 0.84 0.96 -10.48
CA SER A 68 -0.06 0.15 -9.66
C SER A 68 -0.13 0.72 -8.26
N LYS A 69 -1.34 0.85 -7.70
CA LYS A 69 -1.57 1.31 -6.33
C LYS A 69 -2.35 0.27 -5.53
N VAL A 70 -2.15 0.28 -4.23
CA VAL A 70 -2.80 -0.58 -3.24
C VAL A 70 -3.11 0.26 -2.01
N PHE A 71 -4.29 0.03 -1.42
CA PHE A 71 -4.64 0.66 -0.14
C PHE A 71 -3.84 0.02 1.00
N GLN A 72 -3.27 0.86 1.86
CA GLN A 72 -2.50 0.38 3.00
C GLN A 72 -3.45 -0.01 4.13
N GLU A 73 -3.27 -1.23 4.61
CA GLU A 73 -3.89 -1.68 5.85
C GLU A 73 -2.85 -1.66 6.98
N PRO A 74 -3.25 -1.29 8.21
CA PRO A 74 -2.36 -1.38 9.36
C PRO A 74 -1.92 -2.84 9.59
N ASP A 75 -0.77 -3.01 10.25
CA ASP A 75 -0.19 -4.30 10.63
C ASP A 75 -0.04 -5.30 9.47
N THR A 76 0.15 -4.79 8.25
CA THR A 76 0.15 -5.62 7.04
C THR A 76 1.50 -5.56 6.31
N ILE A 77 2.10 -6.73 6.10
CA ILE A 77 3.34 -6.90 5.36
C ILE A 77 3.02 -7.20 3.89
N PHE A 78 3.56 -6.40 2.98
CA PHE A 78 3.43 -6.61 1.54
C PHE A 78 4.68 -7.26 0.95
N MET A 79 4.52 -8.30 0.14
CA MET A 79 5.65 -9.02 -0.46
C MET A 79 5.35 -9.61 -1.84
N PRO A 80 6.28 -9.51 -2.81
CA PRO A 80 6.13 -10.18 -4.10
C PRO A 80 6.50 -11.65 -3.99
N ALA A 81 5.68 -12.54 -4.54
CA ALA A 81 5.94 -13.99 -4.61
C ALA A 81 5.28 -14.62 -5.85
N LEU A 82 5.80 -15.77 -6.30
CA LEU A 82 5.18 -16.55 -7.38
C LEU A 82 3.82 -17.12 -6.97
N ASN A 83 3.68 -17.53 -5.71
CA ASN A 83 2.46 -18.14 -5.17
C ASN A 83 2.40 -17.95 -3.64
N ALA A 84 1.26 -18.32 -3.05
CA ALA A 84 1.01 -18.16 -1.61
C ALA A 84 2.00 -18.97 -0.74
N LYS A 85 2.37 -20.19 -1.16
CA LYS A 85 3.35 -21.03 -0.44
C LYS A 85 4.70 -20.32 -0.31
N ASN A 86 5.16 -19.69 -1.39
CA ASN A 86 6.41 -18.92 -1.40
C ASN A 86 6.31 -17.65 -0.55
N ALA A 87 5.15 -16.99 -0.52
CA ALA A 87 4.92 -15.85 0.37
C ALA A 87 4.99 -16.27 1.85
N LEU A 88 4.29 -17.34 2.22
CA LEU A 88 4.31 -17.88 3.58
C LEU A 88 5.72 -18.27 4.03
N LYS A 89 6.50 -18.93 3.16
CA LYS A 89 7.90 -19.28 3.46
C LYS A 89 8.76 -18.04 3.75
N LYS A 90 8.53 -16.92 3.03
CA LYS A 90 9.24 -15.65 3.30
C LYS A 90 8.86 -15.09 4.66
N ILE A 91 7.58 -15.11 5.01
CA ILE A 91 7.06 -14.63 6.30
C ILE A 91 7.71 -15.40 7.45
N LEU A 92 7.67 -16.73 7.41
CA LEU A 92 8.27 -17.60 8.43
C LEU A 92 9.78 -17.33 8.58
N LYS A 93 10.50 -17.17 7.46
CA LYS A 93 11.93 -16.86 7.49
C LYS A 93 12.22 -15.53 8.17
N SER A 94 11.39 -14.50 7.91
CA SER A 94 11.51 -13.21 8.58
C SER A 94 11.28 -13.34 10.09
N PHE A 95 10.23 -14.07 10.51
CA PHE A 95 9.96 -14.30 11.93
C PHE A 95 11.11 -15.01 12.65
N ILE A 96 11.62 -16.11 12.10
CA ILE A 96 12.74 -16.86 12.69
C ILE A 96 14.00 -15.97 12.79
N LYS A 97 14.28 -15.18 11.75
CA LYS A 97 15.41 -14.25 11.76
C LYS A 97 15.30 -13.21 12.88
N THR A 98 14.11 -12.65 13.09
CA THR A 98 13.88 -11.68 14.17
C THR A 98 14.11 -12.32 15.55
N GLN A 99 13.62 -13.54 15.78
CA GLN A 99 13.82 -14.25 17.05
C GLN A 99 15.30 -14.50 17.35
N ASN A 100 16.07 -14.95 16.35
CA ASN A 100 17.51 -15.22 16.51
C ASN A 100 18.39 -13.95 16.65
N GLN A 101 17.87 -12.76 16.37
CA GLN A 101 18.58 -11.49 16.57
C GLN A 101 18.30 -10.86 17.93
N THR A 102 17.31 -11.37 18.66
CA THR A 102 16.90 -10.85 19.97
C THR A 102 17.37 -11.77 21.11
N SER A 103 18.16 -12.81 20.80
CA SER A 103 18.78 -13.76 21.74
C SER A 103 20.28 -13.53 21.84
#